data_AF-A0A7J2WPN9-F1
#
_entry.id   AF-A0A7J2WPN9-F1
#
_cell.length_a   1.000
_cell.length_b   1.000
_cell.length_c   1.000
_cell.angle_alpha   90.00
_cell.angle_beta   90.00
_cell.angle_gamma   90.00
#
_symmetry.space_group_name_H-M   'P 1'
#
loop_
_entity.id
_entity.type
_entity.pdbx_description
1 polymer ?
#
loop_
_entity_poly.entity_id
_entity_poly.type
_entity_poly.pdbx_seq_one_letter_code
_entity_poly.pdbx_strand_id
1 'polypeptide(L)'
;MKRYFEILQRNEEFFKRAEDIAKGIKEMAIRMLGSCEIYIVGSYARGEHTLSSDLDILIVSDAIPERYSFEWYVSIVRNLTDDPRVNIHLLNPKKLQELEALYRPMKKI
;
A
#
# COMPACT_ATOMS: atom_id res chain seq x y z
N MET A 1 15.47 -5.56 25.82
CA MET A 1 14.54 -4.46 26.12
C MET A 1 14.83 -3.21 25.29
N LYS A 2 16.05 -2.62 25.30
CA LYS A 2 16.42 -1.46 24.45
C LYS A 2 16.07 -1.63 22.96
N ARG A 3 16.43 -2.77 22.36
CA ARG A 3 16.14 -3.10 20.95
C ARG A 3 14.65 -3.09 20.59
N TYR A 4 13.77 -3.41 21.54
CA TYR A 4 12.32 -3.40 21.31
C TYR A 4 11.79 -1.97 21.26
N PHE A 5 12.20 -1.10 22.20
CA PHE A 5 11.83 0.32 22.18
C PHE A 5 12.37 1.07 20.95
N GLU A 6 13.57 0.73 20.48
CA GLU A 6 14.13 1.29 19.23
C GLU A 6 13.32 0.89 17.99
N ILE A 7 12.81 -0.36 17.93
CA ILE A 7 11.91 -0.81 16.85
C ILE A 7 10.59 -0.05 16.91
N LEU A 8 10.03 0.15 18.11
CA LEU A 8 8.80 0.91 18.31
C LEU A 8 8.94 2.36 17.85
N GLN A 9 10.01 3.05 18.22
CA GLN A 9 10.26 4.44 17.79
C GLN A 9 10.45 4.56 16.27
N ARG A 10 11.23 3.66 15.66
CA ARG A 10 11.42 3.64 14.20
C ARG A 10 10.12 3.42 13.44
N ASN A 11 9.21 2.62 13.98
CA ASN A 11 7.93 2.35 13.34
C ASN A 11 6.95 3.51 13.54
N GLU A 12 7.06 4.29 14.63
CA GLU A 12 6.30 5.52 14.80
C GLU A 12 6.70 6.58 13.76
N GLU A 13 8.00 6.77 13.52
CA GLU A 13 8.50 7.68 12.47
C GLU A 13 8.08 7.22 11.06
N PHE A 14 8.09 5.90 10.81
CA PHE A 14 7.61 5.32 9.56
C PHE A 14 6.13 5.64 9.32
N PHE A 15 5.27 5.45 10.31
CA PHE A 15 3.84 5.73 10.18
C PHE A 15 3.51 7.23 10.10
N LYS A 16 4.32 8.10 10.71
CA LYS A 16 4.25 9.56 10.48
C LYS A 16 4.53 9.93 9.02
N ARG A 17 5.35 9.12 8.33
CA ARG A 17 5.70 9.29 6.92
C ARG A 17 4.85 8.43 5.97
N ALA A 18 3.86 7.69 6.47
CA ALA A 18 3.06 6.77 5.66
C ALA A 18 2.39 7.46 4.47
N GLU A 19 1.86 8.67 4.68
CA GLU A 19 1.28 9.46 3.59
C GLU A 19 2.33 9.88 2.55
N ASP A 20 3.53 10.28 2.97
CA ASP A 20 4.59 10.67 2.05
C ASP A 20 5.14 9.47 1.27
N ILE A 21 5.24 8.30 1.93
CA ILE A 21 5.56 7.03 1.27
C ILE A 21 4.50 6.70 0.22
N ALA A 22 3.22 6.79 0.58
CA ALA A 22 2.12 6.53 -0.34
C ALA A 22 2.08 7.54 -1.51
N LYS A 23 2.43 8.81 -1.28
CA LYS A 23 2.60 9.81 -2.36
C LYS A 23 3.74 9.44 -3.29
N GLY A 24 4.90 9.01 -2.77
CA GLY A 24 6.01 8.54 -3.60
C GLY A 24 5.61 7.34 -4.47
N ILE A 25 4.89 6.38 -3.89
CA ILE A 25 4.35 5.23 -4.62
C ILE A 25 3.32 5.66 -5.67
N LYS A 26 2.46 6.63 -5.36
CA LYS A 26 1.50 7.20 -6.31
C LYS A 26 2.19 7.75 -7.55
N GLU A 27 3.25 8.53 -7.37
CA GLU A 27 4.00 9.10 -8.50
C GLU A 27 4.61 8.01 -9.39
N MET A 28 5.18 6.96 -8.79
CA MET A 28 5.73 5.84 -9.56
C MET A 28 4.64 5.02 -10.25
N ALA A 29 3.55 4.71 -9.55
CA ALA A 29 2.41 3.99 -10.08
C ALA A 29 1.81 4.71 -11.29
N ILE A 30 1.67 6.04 -11.22
CA ILE A 30 1.16 6.83 -12.34
C ILE A 30 2.05 6.73 -13.58
N ARG A 31 3.37 6.71 -13.40
CA ARG A 31 4.31 6.53 -14.52
C ARG A 31 4.22 5.16 -15.16
N MET A 32 3.93 4.13 -14.38
CA MET A 32 3.90 2.73 -14.84
C MET A 32 2.54 2.29 -15.39
N LEU A 33 1.46 2.71 -14.75
CA LEU A 33 0.09 2.23 -14.94
C LEU A 33 -0.85 3.33 -15.45
N GLY A 34 -0.38 4.57 -15.59
CA GLY A 34 -1.18 5.70 -16.06
C GLY A 34 -2.09 6.24 -14.96
N SER A 35 -3.36 6.49 -15.27
CA SER A 35 -4.31 6.98 -14.25
C SER A 35 -4.48 5.94 -13.13
N CYS A 36 -4.20 6.36 -11.90
CA CYS A 36 -4.27 5.50 -10.71
C CYS A 36 -4.96 6.22 -9.56
N GLU A 37 -5.76 5.48 -8.80
CA GLU A 37 -6.19 5.88 -7.45
C GLU A 37 -5.39 5.11 -6.41
N ILE A 38 -4.95 5.80 -5.36
CA ILE A 38 -4.10 5.24 -4.32
C ILE A 38 -4.78 5.43 -2.96
N TYR A 39 -4.79 4.36 -2.19
CA TYR A 39 -5.40 4.32 -0.88
C TYR A 39 -4.45 3.68 0.13
N ILE A 40 -4.38 4.24 1.33
CA ILE A 40 -3.90 3.51 2.49
C ILE A 40 -5.07 2.74 3.09
N VAL A 41 -4.88 1.45 3.34
CA VAL A 41 -5.92 0.52 3.80
C VAL A 41 -5.43 -0.24 5.04
N GLY A 42 -6.17 -1.26 5.47
CA GLY A 42 -5.72 -2.15 6.53
C GLY A 42 -5.75 -1.50 7.92
N SER A 43 -4.86 -1.98 8.80
CA SER A 43 -4.83 -1.58 10.22
C SER A 43 -4.53 -0.09 10.41
N TYR A 44 -3.73 0.51 9.51
CA TYR A 44 -3.44 1.94 9.53
C TYR A 44 -4.71 2.77 9.32
N ALA A 45 -5.49 2.43 8.30
CA ALA A 45 -6.73 3.14 8.01
C ALA A 45 -7.80 2.96 9.10
N ARG A 46 -7.78 1.83 9.83
CA ARG A 46 -8.66 1.58 10.99
C ARG A 46 -8.24 2.30 12.27
N GLY A 47 -7.04 2.89 12.33
CA GLY A 47 -6.48 3.45 13.55
C GLY A 47 -6.07 2.38 14.58
N GLU A 48 -6.02 1.11 14.17
CA GLU A 48 -5.66 -0.06 14.99
C GLU A 48 -4.22 -0.51 14.74
N HIS A 49 -3.46 0.24 13.93
CA HIS A 49 -2.09 -0.15 13.60
C HIS A 49 -1.25 -0.22 14.87
N THR A 50 -0.56 -1.35 14.99
CA THR A 50 0.48 -1.50 15.99
C THR A 50 1.80 -1.08 15.37
N LEU A 51 2.78 -0.79 16.20
CA LEU A 51 4.13 -0.50 15.73
C LEU A 51 4.82 -1.71 15.09
N SER A 52 4.15 -2.84 14.87
CA SER A 52 4.63 -3.97 14.06
C SER A 52 3.82 -4.20 12.79
N SER A 53 2.85 -3.34 12.49
CA SER A 53 1.98 -3.47 11.33
C SER A 53 2.70 -3.08 10.03
N ASP A 54 2.33 -3.73 8.94
CA ASP A 54 2.72 -3.30 7.59
C ASP A 54 1.86 -2.10 7.15
N LEU A 55 2.39 -1.28 6.24
CA LEU A 55 1.64 -0.24 5.55
C LEU A 55 1.02 -0.82 4.29
N ASP A 56 -0.28 -1.14 4.36
CA ASP A 56 -1.04 -1.64 3.23
C ASP A 56 -1.43 -0.49 2.29
N ILE A 57 -0.97 -0.54 1.05
CA ILE A 57 -1.31 0.42 -0.01
C ILE A 57 -2.06 -0.30 -1.11
N LEU A 58 -3.27 0.19 -1.40
CA LEU A 58 -4.08 -0.26 -2.50
C LEU A 58 -3.94 0.70 -3.69
N ILE A 59 -3.58 0.14 -4.84
CA ILE A 59 -3.48 0.84 -6.12
C ILE A 59 -4.59 0.33 -7.02
N VAL A 60 -5.37 1.27 -7.57
CA VAL A 60 -6.49 0.98 -8.47
C VAL A 60 -6.25 1.65 -9.81
N SER A 61 -6.25 0.88 -10.88
CA SER A 61 -6.05 1.38 -12.25
C SER A 61 -6.70 0.46 -13.28
N ASP A 62 -7.22 1.03 -14.36
CA ASP A 62 -7.72 0.27 -15.51
C ASP A 62 -6.63 -0.52 -16.24
N ALA A 63 -5.35 -0.12 -16.08
CA ALA A 63 -4.21 -0.84 -16.64
C ALA A 63 -3.90 -2.15 -15.90
N ILE A 64 -4.46 -2.36 -14.70
CA ILE A 64 -4.29 -3.60 -13.94
C ILE A 64 -5.27 -4.65 -14.50
N PRO A 65 -4.81 -5.84 -14.91
CA PRO A 65 -5.72 -6.88 -15.39
C PRO A 65 -6.49 -7.51 -14.21
N GLU A 66 -7.69 -8.03 -14.47
CA GLU A 66 -8.51 -8.69 -13.42
C GLU A 66 -7.82 -9.94 -12.85
N ARG A 67 -6.96 -10.57 -13.66
CA ARG A 67 -6.10 -11.68 -13.27
C ARG A 67 -4.69 -11.41 -13.79
N TYR A 68 -3.71 -11.51 -12.91
CA TYR A 68 -2.30 -11.42 -13.25
C TYR A 68 -1.54 -12.59 -12.62
N SER A 69 -0.39 -12.92 -13.19
CA SER A 69 0.50 -13.92 -12.61
C SER A 69 1.28 -13.32 -11.43
N PHE A 70 1.86 -14.19 -10.60
CA PHE A 70 2.72 -13.75 -9.50
C PHE A 70 3.96 -13.00 -10.00
N GLU A 71 4.53 -13.41 -11.14
CA GLU A 71 5.68 -12.78 -11.77
C GLU A 71 5.37 -11.34 -12.22
N TRP A 72 4.18 -11.11 -12.78
CA TRP A 72 3.73 -9.77 -13.14
C TRP A 72 3.54 -8.91 -11.89
N TYR A 73 2.92 -9.45 -10.84
CA TYR A 73 2.77 -8.74 -9.57
C TYR A 73 4.14 -8.33 -9.00
N VAL A 74 5.07 -9.27 -8.91
CA VAL A 74 6.43 -9.02 -8.38
C VAL A 74 7.18 -7.99 -9.23
N SER A 75 7.04 -8.03 -10.56
CA SER A 75 7.70 -7.05 -11.42
C SER A 75 7.17 -5.64 -11.19
N ILE A 76 5.87 -5.47 -10.98
CA ILE A 76 5.29 -4.16 -10.64
C ILE A 76 5.75 -3.71 -9.24
N VAL A 77 5.57 -4.54 -8.22
CA VAL A 77 5.85 -4.15 -6.83
C VAL A 77 7.31 -3.77 -6.61
N ARG A 78 8.26 -4.50 -7.20
CA ARG A 78 9.70 -4.19 -7.08
C ARG A 78 10.11 -2.86 -7.68
N ASN A 79 9.31 -2.31 -8.60
CA ASN A 79 9.53 -0.97 -9.15
C ASN A 79 8.85 0.12 -8.32
N LEU A 80 7.85 -0.22 -7.49
CA LEU A 80 7.13 0.73 -6.64
C LEU A 80 7.84 0.98 -5.31
N THR A 81 8.36 -0.06 -4.68
CA THR A 81 9.01 0.03 -3.36
C THR A 81 9.96 -1.14 -3.12
N ASP A 82 11.04 -0.90 -2.38
CA ASP A 82 11.95 -1.90 -1.84
C ASP A 82 11.81 -2.08 -0.32
N ASP A 83 10.95 -1.29 0.32
CA ASP A 83 10.69 -1.38 1.76
C ASP A 83 9.78 -2.57 2.07
N PRO A 84 10.26 -3.60 2.80
CA PRO A 84 9.47 -4.80 3.10
C PRO A 84 8.32 -4.55 4.07
N ARG A 85 8.24 -3.36 4.68
CA ARG A 85 7.12 -2.95 5.56
C ARG A 85 5.94 -2.40 4.77
N VAL A 86 6.07 -2.24 3.45
CA VAL A 86 5.00 -1.75 2.58
C VAL A 86 4.43 -2.91 1.79
N ASN A 87 3.14 -3.18 1.99
CA ASN A 87 2.43 -4.22 1.29
C ASN A 87 1.56 -3.60 0.19
N ILE A 88 1.78 -4.01 -1.06
CA ILE A 88 1.09 -3.45 -2.22
C ILE A 88 -0.03 -4.38 -2.67
N HIS A 89 -1.24 -3.83 -2.77
CA HIS A 89 -2.40 -4.46 -3.38
C HIS A 89 -2.68 -3.78 -4.73
N LEU A 90 -2.86 -4.58 -5.79
CA LEU A 90 -3.14 -4.09 -7.13
C LEU A 90 -4.52 -4.58 -7.56
N LEU A 91 -5.46 -3.66 -7.81
CA LEU A 91 -6.80 -3.99 -8.30
C LEU A 91 -7.15 -3.15 -9.52
N ASN A 92 -8.05 -3.66 -10.35
CA ASN A 92 -8.78 -2.81 -11.29
C ASN A 92 -10.10 -2.35 -10.67
N PRO A 93 -10.79 -1.34 -11.24
CA PRO A 93 -12.02 -0.82 -10.66
C PRO A 93 -13.11 -1.87 -10.47
N LYS A 94 -13.25 -2.82 -11.40
CA LYS A 94 -14.21 -3.92 -11.28
C LYS A 94 -13.89 -4.80 -10.06
N LYS A 95 -12.62 -5.16 -9.87
CA LYS A 95 -12.22 -6.02 -8.74
C LYS A 95 -12.31 -5.29 -7.41
N LEU A 96 -12.06 -3.98 -7.40
CA LEU A 96 -12.33 -3.16 -6.23
C LEU A 96 -13.81 -3.22 -5.84
N GLN A 97 -14.74 -3.09 -6.78
CA GLN A 97 -16.19 -3.18 -6.47
C GLN A 97 -16.56 -4.52 -5.81
N GLU A 98 -15.97 -5.62 -6.26
CA GLU A 98 -16.20 -6.95 -5.67
C GLU A 98 -15.62 -7.10 -4.26
N LEU A 99 -14.48 -6.45 -3.99
CA LEU A 99 -13.69 -6.65 -2.77
C LEU A 99 -13.72 -5.45 -1.81
N GLU A 100 -14.49 -4.41 -2.10
CA GLU A 100 -14.44 -3.12 -1.41
C GLU A 100 -14.56 -3.26 0.11
N ALA A 101 -15.46 -4.15 0.56
CA ALA A 101 -15.68 -4.42 1.98
C ALA A 101 -14.42 -4.90 2.72
N LEU A 102 -13.51 -5.62 2.05
CA LEU A 102 -12.25 -6.10 2.63
C LEU A 102 -11.24 -4.97 2.85
N TYR A 103 -11.31 -3.93 2.02
CA TYR A 103 -10.35 -2.83 2.02
C TYR A 103 -10.81 -1.63 2.85
N ARG A 104 -12.08 -1.57 3.26
CA ARG A 104 -12.59 -0.50 4.11
C ARG A 104 -12.03 -0.58 5.54
N PRO A 105 -11.76 0.57 6.19
CA PRO A 105 -11.78 1.93 5.63
C PRO A 105 -10.61 2.17 4.68
N MET A 106 -10.83 3.00 3.66
CA MET A 106 -9.81 3.40 2.68
C MET A 106 -9.53 4.89 2.81
N LYS A 107 -8.26 5.25 3.04
CA LYS A 107 -7.82 6.65 3.08
C LYS A 107 -7.17 7.02 1.75
N LYS A 108 -7.82 7.89 0.97
CA LYS A 108 -7.30 8.35 -0.33
C LYS A 108 -6.07 9.25 -0.14
N ILE A 109 -5.09 9.11 -1.03
CA ILE A 109 -3.83 9.87 -1.08
C ILE A 109 -3.78 10.75 -2.32
#